data_AF-A0A8C9KSQ8-F1
#
_entry.id   AF-A0A8C9KSQ8-F1
#
_cell.length_a   1.000
_cell.length_b   1.000
_cell.length_c   1.000
_cell.angle_alpha   90.00
_cell.angle_beta   90.00
_cell.angle_gamma   90.00
#
_symmetry.space_group_name_H-M   'P 1'
#
loop_
_entity.id
_entity.type
_entity.pdbx_description
1 polymer ?
#
loop_
_entity_poly.entity_id
_entity_poly.type
_entity_poly.pdbx_seq_one_letter_code
_entity_poly.pdbx_strand_id
1 'polypeptide(L)' 'MHAARSLRPVCCVVLQYNRYQRYGAEECVLRMGGVLCPTPGCGAGLLPEPGDSELPFPLEWDNAAH' A
#
# COMPACT_ATOMS: atom_id res chain seq x y z
N MET A 1 -22.44 0.29 31.38
CA MET A 1 -21.42 1.01 30.56
C MET A 1 -19.99 0.49 30.82
N HIS A 2 -19.78 -0.82 30.97
CA HIS A 2 -18.43 -1.37 31.15
C HIS A 2 -18.28 -2.70 30.40
N ALA A 3 -17.69 -2.64 29.19
CA ALA A 3 -17.32 -3.83 28.41
C ALA A 3 -16.01 -3.62 27.62
N ALA A 4 -15.05 -2.85 28.16
CA ALA A 4 -13.84 -2.44 27.44
C ALA A 4 -12.54 -2.75 28.20
N ARG A 5 -12.46 -3.87 28.96
CA ARG A 5 -11.24 -4.18 29.73
C ARG A 5 -10.52 -5.48 29.36
N SER A 6 -11.02 -6.31 28.43
CA SER A 6 -10.38 -7.60 28.05
C SER A 6 -9.89 -7.72 26.59
N LEU A 7 -10.03 -6.68 25.74
CA LEU A 7 -9.71 -6.74 24.30
C LEU A 7 -8.36 -6.11 23.89
N ARG A 8 -7.53 -5.71 24.85
CA ARG A 8 -6.30 -4.95 24.57
C ARG A 8 -5.29 -5.66 23.64
N PRO A 9 -5.01 -6.98 23.74
CA PRO A 9 -4.03 -7.60 22.85
C PRO A 9 -4.53 -7.68 21.40
N VAL A 10 -5.81 -7.99 21.19
CA VAL A 10 -6.39 -8.17 19.84
C VAL A 10 -6.49 -6.83 19.10
N CYS A 11 -6.93 -5.76 19.77
CA CYS A 11 -7.03 -4.44 19.13
C CYS A 11 -5.65 -3.91 18.71
N CYS A 12 -4.60 -4.12 19.53
CA CYS A 12 -3.24 -3.75 19.15
C CYS A 12 -2.72 -4.55 17.95
N VAL A 13 -2.97 -5.88 17.90
CA VAL A 13 -2.57 -6.71 16.75
C VAL A 13 -3.31 -6.29 15.48
N VAL A 14 -4.63 -6.09 15.55
CA VAL A 14 -5.43 -5.68 14.39
C VAL A 14 -4.98 -4.32 13.85
N LEU A 15 -4.70 -3.35 14.73
CA LEU A 15 -4.23 -2.02 14.32
C LEU A 15 -2.83 -2.07 13.68
N GLN A 16 -1.89 -2.80 14.26
CA GLN A 16 -0.55 -2.90 13.69
C GLN A 16 -0.54 -3.75 12.41
N TYR A 17 -1.33 -4.83 12.37
CA TYR A 17 -1.45 -5.68 11.20
C TYR A 17 -2.10 -4.96 10.02
N ASN A 18 -3.12 -4.12 10.27
CA ASN A 18 -3.72 -3.30 9.22
C ASN A 18 -2.70 -2.33 8.61
N ARG A 19 -1.84 -1.71 9.43
CA ARG A 19 -0.74 -0.87 8.92
C ARG A 19 0.25 -1.65 8.08
N TYR A 20 0.65 -2.83 8.55
CA TYR A 20 1.54 -3.72 7.80
C TYR A 20 0.96 -4.08 6.43
N GLN A 21 -0.33 -4.48 6.38
CA GLN A 21 -1.00 -4.79 5.13
C GLN A 21 -1.04 -3.59 4.17
N ARG A 22 -1.32 -2.40 4.69
CA ARG A 22 -1.31 -1.16 3.90
C ARG A 22 0.07 -0.87 3.31
N TYR A 23 1.13 -0.93 4.11
CA TYR A 23 2.49 -0.71 3.62
C TYR A 23 2.91 -1.73 2.57
N GLY A 24 2.51 -3.01 2.72
CA GLY A 24 2.76 -4.02 1.70
C GLY A 24 2.04 -3.72 0.38
N ALA A 25 0.80 -3.23 0.44
CA ALA A 25 0.06 -2.81 -0.75
C ALA A 25 0.66 -1.56 -1.41
N GLU A 26 1.05 -0.57 -0.60
CA GLU A 26 1.72 0.67 -1.04
C GLU A 26 3.03 0.36 -1.78
N GLU A 27 3.88 -0.50 -1.19
CA GLU A 27 5.14 -0.93 -1.81
C GLU A 27 4.91 -1.71 -3.12
N CYS A 28 3.86 -2.54 -3.18
CA CYS A 28 3.52 -3.25 -4.43
C CYS A 28 3.20 -2.27 -5.56
N VAL A 29 2.37 -1.25 -5.28
CA VAL A 29 2.03 -0.21 -6.25
C VAL A 29 3.28 0.55 -6.71
N LEU A 30 4.15 0.92 -5.77
CA LEU A 30 5.40 1.63 -6.09
C LEU A 30 6.35 0.78 -6.94
N ARG A 31 6.50 -0.52 -6.65
CA ARG A 31 7.33 -1.42 -7.47
C ARG A 31 6.79 -1.64 -8.87
N MET A 32 5.48 -1.55 -9.06
CA MET A 32 4.85 -1.58 -10.39
C MET A 32 4.93 -0.25 -11.15
N GLY A 33 5.65 0.76 -10.63
CA GLY A 33 5.75 2.08 -11.24
C GLY A 33 4.54 3.00 -10.98
N GLY A 34 3.65 2.59 -10.08
CA GLY A 34 2.51 3.40 -9.64
C GLY A 34 2.91 4.50 -8.66
N VAL A 35 1.93 5.33 -8.29
CA VAL A 35 2.10 6.45 -7.36
C VAL A 35 1.06 6.39 -6.25
N LEU A 36 1.40 6.95 -5.09
CA LEU A 36 0.47 7.11 -3.97
C LEU A 36 -0.13 8.52 -3.98
N CYS A 37 -1.42 8.63 -3.67
CA CYS A 37 -2.06 9.92 -3.51
C CYS A 37 -1.39 10.73 -2.39
N PRO A 38 -0.86 11.94 -2.66
CA PRO A 38 -0.12 12.74 -1.69
C PRO A 38 -1.03 13.41 -0.65
N THR A 39 -2.35 13.36 -0.85
CA THR A 39 -3.32 13.96 0.06
C THR A 39 -3.23 13.28 1.43
N PRO A 40 -2.98 14.04 2.51
CA PRO A 40 -2.92 13.49 3.86
C PRO A 40 -4.18 12.70 4.20
N GLY A 41 -4.01 11.47 4.66
CA GLY A 41 -5.12 10.58 5.03
C GLY A 41 -5.76 9.79 3.88
N CYS A 42 -5.35 10.01 2.62
CA CYS A 42 -5.82 9.21 1.48
C CYS A 42 -4.98 7.93 1.32
N GLY A 43 -3.78 8.04 0.72
CA GLY A 43 -2.90 6.89 0.49
C GLY A 43 -3.43 5.87 -0.53
N ALA A 44 -4.35 6.26 -1.42
CA ALA A 44 -4.77 5.40 -2.52
C ALA A 44 -3.60 5.16 -3.49
N GLY A 45 -3.41 3.91 -3.91
CA GLY A 45 -2.45 3.54 -4.94
C GLY A 45 -3.07 3.68 -6.33
N LEU A 46 -2.38 4.39 -7.21
CA LEU A 46 -2.80 4.67 -8.58
C LEU A 46 -1.77 4.07 -9.53
N LEU A 47 -2.24 3.32 -10.51
CA LEU A 47 -1.41 2.76 -11.57
C LEU A 47 -1.76 3.51 -12.87
N PRO A 48 -0.94 4.51 -13.28
CA PRO A 48 -1.21 5.27 -14.50
C PRO A 48 -1.00 4.38 -15.73
N GLU A 49 -1.75 4.65 -16.80
CA GLU A 49 -1.55 3.98 -18.07
C GLU A 49 -0.16 4.32 -18.63
N PRO A 50 0.47 3.39 -19.39
CA PRO A 50 1.77 3.61 -20.00
C PRO A 50 1.68 4.73 -21.05
N GLY A 51 1.97 5.96 -20.62
CA GLY A 51 1.86 7.18 -21.43
C GLY A 51 1.47 8.42 -20.63
N ASP A 52 0.83 8.25 -19.48
CA ASP A 52 0.42 9.35 -18.58
C ASP A 52 1.50 9.72 -17.54
N SER A 53 2.59 8.96 -17.49
CA SER A 53 3.72 9.16 -16.58
C SER A 53 4.94 9.63 -17.35
N GLU A 54 5.51 10.76 -16.94
CA GLU A 54 6.76 11.32 -17.50
C GLU A 54 8.01 10.53 -17.08
N LEU A 55 7.83 9.48 -16.27
CA LEU A 55 8.90 8.58 -15.85
C LEU A 55 8.83 7.29 -16.67
N PRO A 56 9.93 6.88 -17.32
CA PRO A 56 9.97 5.63 -18.06
C PRO A 56 9.76 4.48 -17.07
N PHE A 57 8.72 3.68 -17.32
CA PHE A 57 8.59 2.34 -16.74
C PHE A 57 9.96 1.66 -16.80
N PRO A 58 10.51 1.14 -15.69
CA PRO A 58 11.59 0.19 -15.76
C PRO A 58 11.03 -1.04 -16.48
N LEU A 59 11.37 -1.19 -17.77
CA LEU A 59 11.07 -2.36 -18.62
C LEU A 59 11.79 -3.64 -18.13
N GLU A 60 12.01 -3.78 -16.83
CA GLU A 60 12.73 -4.90 -16.20
C GLU A 60 11.79 -5.85 -15.43
N TRP A 61 10.49 -5.53 -15.30
CA TRP A 61 9.54 -6.42 -14.62
C TRP A 61 8.91 -7.49 -15.53
N ASP A 62 8.93 -7.30 -16.86
CA ASP A 62 8.47 -8.31 -17.82
C ASP A 62 9.46 -9.47 -18.04
N ASN A 63 10.70 -9.35 -17.53
CA ASN A 63 11.74 -10.39 -17.67
C ASN A 63 12.08 -11.15 -16.36
N ALA A 64 11.35 -10.92 -15.27
CA ALA A 64 11.55 -11.61 -13.99
C ALA A 64 10.65 -12.85 -13.78
N ALA A 65 9.90 -13.26 -14.82
CA ALA A 65 9.02 -14.44 -14.81
C ALA A 65 9.47 -15.51 -15.83
N HIS A 66 10.79 -15.68 -16.01
CA HIS A 66 11.41 -16.84 -16.68
C HIS A 66 12.57 -17.38 -15.84
#